data_AF-A0A975F7F9-F1
#
_entry.id   AF-A0A975F7F9-F1
#
_cell.length_a   1.000
_cell.length_b   1.000
_cell.length_c   1.000
_cell.angle_alpha   90.00
_cell.angle_beta   90.00
_cell.angle_gamma   90.00
#
_symmetry.space_group_name_H-M   'P 1'
#
loop_
_entity.id
_entity.type
_entity.pdbx_description
1 polymer ?
#
loop_
_entity_poly.entity_id
_entity_poly.type
_entity_poly.pdbx_seq_one_letter_code
_entity_poly.pdbx_strand_id
1 'polypeptide(L)'
;MESAKARMAFVRPLVEAIIPDIQGIGDNAAKAQQSWNNGQYLSATEHAGVVLVGMAENLPALKAAKAAGKVDNLLPTHIPDATTRAVQSAGSAKAAADIAQQAGRASGAAAELRVNGQVFTDVSTGGAARDLHPSVKSGLDQVPLSQRAPWHGHCAEAGCVSQALEAGVNPAGGTSKAVNIGTSGKGHGTPKPACTSCQHLLDQFGVKHD
;
A
#
# COMPACT_ATOMS: atom_id res chain seq x y z
N MET A 1 -6.80 3.84 25.62
CA MET A 1 -8.06 3.10 25.32
C MET A 1 -8.95 3.80 24.28
N GLU A 2 -8.88 5.12 24.08
CA GLU A 2 -9.67 5.83 23.06
C GLU A 2 -9.39 5.43 21.60
N SER A 3 -8.15 5.04 21.28
CA SER A 3 -7.73 4.74 19.90
C SER A 3 -8.40 3.49 19.29
N ALA A 4 -8.71 2.46 20.09
CA ALA A 4 -9.35 1.24 19.60
C ALA A 4 -10.86 1.43 19.34
N LYS A 5 -11.55 2.20 20.21
CA LYS A 5 -12.97 2.56 20.00
C LYS A 5 -13.16 3.43 18.76
N ALA A 6 -12.26 4.38 18.52
CA ALA A 6 -12.30 5.25 17.35
C ALA A 6 -12.06 4.48 16.04
N ARG A 7 -11.14 3.51 16.04
CA ARG A 7 -10.84 2.65 14.88
C ARG A 7 -11.98 1.66 14.55
N MET A 8 -12.80 1.27 15.53
CA MET A 8 -13.90 0.31 15.32
C MET A 8 -15.26 0.96 15.04
N ALA A 9 -15.43 2.26 15.27
CA ALA A 9 -16.63 2.99 14.84
C ALA A 9 -16.85 2.94 13.32
N PHE A 10 -15.77 2.72 12.54
CA PHE A 10 -15.81 2.59 11.08
C PHE A 10 -16.19 1.18 10.59
N VAL A 11 -15.99 0.14 11.42
CA VAL A 11 -16.22 -1.26 11.05
C VAL A 11 -17.63 -1.73 11.40
N ARG A 12 -18.26 -1.12 12.41
CA ARG A 12 -19.62 -1.47 12.83
C ARG A 12 -20.68 -1.34 11.72
N PRO A 13 -20.71 -0.26 10.92
CA PRO A 13 -21.65 -0.16 9.81
C PRO A 13 -21.41 -1.23 8.72
N LEU A 14 -20.15 -1.63 8.50
CA LEU A 14 -19.77 -2.69 7.56
C LEU A 14 -20.32 -4.04 8.01
N VAL A 15 -20.21 -4.36 9.30
CA VAL A 15 -20.72 -5.60 9.89
C VAL A 15 -22.25 -5.63 9.86
N GLU A 16 -22.92 -4.55 10.28
CA GLU A 16 -24.39 -4.44 10.30
C GLU A 16 -25.02 -4.48 8.89
N ALA A 17 -24.34 -3.95 7.85
CA ALA A 17 -24.85 -3.94 6.48
C ALA A 17 -24.70 -5.27 5.72
N ILE A 18 -23.80 -6.17 6.16
CA ILE A 18 -23.52 -7.45 5.49
C ILE A 18 -24.27 -8.62 6.14
N ILE A 19 -24.62 -8.51 7.43
CA ILE A 19 -25.26 -9.59 8.21
C ILE A 19 -26.60 -10.12 7.68
N PRO A 20 -27.54 -9.32 7.14
CA PRO A 20 -28.86 -9.86 6.79
C PRO A 20 -28.89 -10.74 5.53
N ASP A 21 -27.87 -10.67 4.67
CA ASP A 21 -27.90 -11.28 3.33
C ASP A 21 -27.04 -12.55 3.16
N ILE A 22 -26.38 -13.05 4.22
CA ILE A 22 -25.51 -14.24 4.15
C ILE A 22 -25.95 -15.30 5.17
N GLN A 23 -26.78 -16.25 4.73
CA GLN A 23 -27.06 -17.46 5.52
C GLN A 23 -25.77 -18.28 5.66
N GLY A 24 -25.26 -18.41 6.91
CA GLY A 24 -24.07 -19.20 7.25
C GLY A 24 -23.06 -18.48 8.15
N ILE A 25 -23.17 -17.15 8.32
CA ILE A 25 -22.30 -16.36 9.22
C ILE A 25 -22.80 -16.37 10.67
N GLY A 26 -24.03 -16.82 10.94
CA GLY A 26 -24.71 -16.72 12.24
C GLY A 26 -23.88 -17.17 13.44
N ASP A 27 -23.19 -18.31 13.34
CA ASP A 27 -22.43 -18.87 14.46
C ASP A 27 -21.11 -18.13 14.71
N ASN A 28 -20.50 -17.58 13.66
CA ASN A 28 -19.23 -16.85 13.76
C ASN A 28 -19.46 -15.38 14.14
N ALA A 29 -20.54 -14.76 13.65
CA ALA A 29 -20.99 -13.44 14.09
C ALA A 29 -21.44 -13.46 15.56
N ALA A 30 -22.15 -14.50 16.00
CA ALA A 30 -22.54 -14.65 17.41
C ALA A 30 -21.31 -14.78 18.32
N LYS A 31 -20.30 -15.55 17.92
CA LYS A 31 -19.02 -15.67 18.67
C LYS A 31 -18.22 -14.37 18.68
N ALA A 32 -18.20 -13.62 17.58
CA ALA A 32 -17.58 -12.30 17.51
C ALA A 32 -18.32 -11.28 18.41
N GLN A 33 -19.65 -11.29 18.41
CA GLN A 33 -20.51 -10.46 19.26
C GLN A 33 -20.36 -10.82 20.75
N GLN A 34 -20.22 -12.11 21.08
CA GLN A 34 -20.01 -12.57 22.45
C GLN A 34 -18.61 -12.20 22.96
N SER A 35 -17.58 -12.27 22.11
CA SER A 35 -16.23 -11.80 22.45
C SER A 35 -16.19 -10.27 22.64
N TRP A 36 -16.99 -9.53 21.85
CA TRP A 36 -17.22 -8.08 21.98
C TRP A 36 -17.87 -7.71 23.32
N ASN A 37 -18.91 -8.43 23.73
CA ASN A 37 -19.60 -8.22 25.01
C ASN A 37 -18.72 -8.60 26.22
N ASN A 38 -17.79 -9.55 26.05
CA ASN A 38 -16.96 -10.07 27.13
C ASN A 38 -15.59 -9.37 27.26
N GLY A 39 -15.30 -8.35 26.43
CA GLY A 39 -14.07 -7.55 26.54
C GLY A 39 -12.77 -8.30 26.24
N GLN A 40 -12.84 -9.44 25.55
CA GLN A 40 -11.66 -10.19 25.13
C GLN A 40 -11.13 -9.60 23.81
N TYR A 41 -10.23 -8.63 23.92
CA TYR A 41 -9.59 -7.98 22.77
C TYR A 41 -8.52 -8.90 22.15
N LEU A 42 -8.88 -9.61 21.08
CA LEU A 42 -7.88 -10.23 20.20
C LEU A 42 -7.16 -9.14 19.38
N SER A 43 -5.88 -9.37 19.09
CA SER A 43 -5.02 -8.41 18.40
C SER A 43 -5.55 -8.10 16.98
N ALA A 44 -5.20 -6.92 16.44
CA ALA A 44 -5.61 -6.50 15.09
C ALA A 44 -5.18 -7.47 13.97
N THR A 45 -4.09 -8.21 14.21
CA THR A 45 -3.57 -9.28 13.35
C THR A 45 -4.46 -10.51 13.31
N GLU A 46 -5.12 -10.87 14.41
CA GLU A 46 -6.02 -12.03 14.47
C GLU A 46 -7.38 -11.72 13.83
N HIS A 47 -7.84 -10.46 13.94
CA HIS A 47 -9.03 -9.99 13.23
C HIS A 47 -8.81 -9.91 11.71
N ALA A 48 -7.63 -9.46 11.26
CA ALA A 48 -7.27 -9.51 9.84
C ALA A 48 -7.19 -10.96 9.34
N GLY A 49 -6.74 -11.91 10.16
CA GLY A 49 -6.74 -13.35 9.84
C GLY A 49 -8.14 -13.93 9.65
N VAL A 50 -9.09 -13.65 10.54
CA VAL A 50 -10.49 -14.11 10.42
C VAL A 50 -11.21 -13.45 9.23
N VAL A 51 -10.92 -12.18 8.95
CA VAL A 51 -11.45 -11.46 7.79
C VAL A 51 -10.84 -11.99 6.48
N LEU A 52 -9.54 -12.31 6.44
CA LEU A 52 -8.86 -12.82 5.24
C LEU A 52 -9.26 -14.26 4.89
N VAL A 53 -9.46 -15.13 5.89
CA VAL A 53 -9.94 -16.51 5.64
C VAL A 53 -11.40 -16.49 5.14
N GLY A 54 -12.24 -15.57 5.62
CA GLY A 54 -13.61 -15.40 5.13
C GLY A 54 -13.75 -14.68 3.77
N MET A 55 -12.76 -13.87 3.37
CA MET A 55 -12.78 -13.12 2.10
C MET A 55 -12.45 -13.97 0.87
N ALA A 56 -11.68 -15.05 1.02
CA ALA A 56 -11.40 -15.96 -0.10
C ALA A 56 -12.65 -16.74 -0.56
N GLU A 57 -13.53 -17.11 0.38
CA GLU A 57 -14.76 -17.86 0.11
C GLU A 57 -15.94 -16.97 -0.31
N ASN A 58 -15.88 -15.65 -0.04
CA ASN A 58 -16.96 -14.69 -0.32
C ASN A 58 -16.64 -13.68 -1.43
N LEU A 59 -15.63 -13.96 -2.26
CA LEU A 59 -15.29 -13.12 -3.42
C LEU A 59 -16.49 -12.83 -4.35
N PRO A 60 -17.44 -13.76 -4.59
CA PRO A 60 -18.65 -13.46 -5.37
C PRO A 60 -19.58 -12.45 -4.67
N ALA A 61 -19.76 -12.56 -3.35
CA ALA A 61 -20.61 -11.65 -2.56
C ALA A 61 -20.02 -10.24 -2.48
N LEU A 62 -18.69 -10.12 -2.34
CA LEU A 62 -17.98 -8.84 -2.39
C LEU A 62 -18.10 -8.15 -3.75
N LYS A 63 -18.05 -8.92 -4.85
CA LYS A 63 -18.28 -8.40 -6.21
C LYS A 63 -19.73 -7.93 -6.40
N ALA A 64 -20.71 -8.66 -5.87
CA ALA A 64 -22.12 -8.28 -5.93
C ALA A 64 -22.41 -7.01 -5.10
N ALA A 65 -21.83 -6.88 -3.90
CA ALA A 65 -21.96 -5.68 -3.07
C ALA A 65 -21.35 -4.43 -3.73
N LYS A 66 -20.22 -4.59 -4.45
CA LYS A 66 -19.62 -3.53 -5.27
C LYS A 66 -20.48 -3.16 -6.48
N ALA A 67 -21.05 -4.15 -7.18
CA ALA A 67 -21.98 -3.90 -8.29
C ALA A 67 -23.26 -3.17 -7.84
N ALA A 68 -23.64 -3.31 -6.57
CA ALA A 68 -24.78 -2.65 -5.95
C ALA A 68 -24.46 -1.28 -5.31
N GLY A 69 -23.23 -0.76 -5.41
CA GLY A 69 -22.83 0.55 -4.87
C GLY A 69 -22.81 0.65 -3.34
N LYS A 70 -22.84 -0.49 -2.62
CA LYS A 70 -22.97 -0.51 -1.15
C LYS A 70 -21.63 -0.39 -0.41
N VAL A 71 -20.50 -0.48 -1.11
CA VAL A 71 -19.15 -0.56 -0.51
C VAL A 71 -18.12 0.37 -1.17
N ASP A 72 -18.59 1.41 -1.87
CA ASP A 72 -17.75 2.28 -2.71
C ASP A 72 -16.60 2.97 -1.94
N ASN A 73 -16.73 3.10 -0.62
CA ASN A 73 -15.73 3.68 0.28
C ASN A 73 -15.10 2.68 1.28
N LEU A 74 -15.32 1.37 1.13
CA LEU A 74 -14.92 0.34 2.11
C LEU A 74 -13.91 -0.68 1.58
N LEU A 75 -13.58 -0.60 0.29
CA LEU A 75 -12.51 -1.38 -0.31
C LEU A 75 -11.46 -0.41 -0.85
N PRO A 76 -10.15 -0.71 -0.73
CA PRO A 76 -9.14 -0.01 -1.50
C PRO A 76 -9.62 0.03 -2.95
N THR A 77 -9.65 1.23 -3.55
CA THR A 77 -10.09 1.42 -4.94
C THR A 77 -9.29 0.56 -5.92
N HIS A 78 -8.11 0.09 -5.49
CA HIS A 78 -7.26 -0.87 -6.16
C HIS A 78 -6.81 -1.99 -5.19
N ILE A 79 -7.16 -3.26 -5.48
CA ILE A 79 -6.53 -4.40 -4.81
C ILE A 79 -5.23 -4.70 -5.59
N PRO A 80 -4.04 -4.51 -4.99
CA PRO A 80 -2.80 -4.81 -5.66
C PRO A 80 -2.72 -6.29 -6.05
N ASP A 81 -2.18 -6.56 -7.24
CA ASP A 81 -1.94 -7.94 -7.68
C ASP A 81 -0.96 -8.67 -6.73
N ALA A 82 -0.83 -9.99 -6.89
CA ALA A 82 0.03 -10.79 -6.01
C ALA A 82 1.49 -10.33 -6.01
N THR A 83 2.00 -9.91 -7.17
CA THR A 83 3.37 -9.40 -7.33
C THR A 83 3.55 -8.08 -6.58
N THR A 84 2.59 -7.17 -6.69
CA THR A 84 2.59 -5.87 -6.02
C THR A 84 2.56 -6.05 -4.51
N ARG A 85 1.72 -6.97 -3.98
CA ARG A 85 1.71 -7.30 -2.55
C ARG A 85 3.03 -7.88 -2.07
N ALA A 86 3.64 -8.78 -2.85
CA ALA A 86 4.95 -9.35 -2.53
C ALA A 86 6.06 -8.29 -2.53
N VAL A 87 6.02 -7.36 -3.49
CA VAL A 87 6.93 -6.20 -3.53
C VAL A 87 6.75 -5.33 -2.28
N GLN A 88 5.51 -5.04 -1.86
CA GLN A 88 5.22 -4.20 -0.70
C GLN A 88 5.60 -4.85 0.64
N SER A 89 5.75 -6.17 0.69
CA SER A 89 6.23 -6.91 1.87
C SER A 89 7.71 -7.28 1.83
N ALA A 90 8.45 -6.85 0.80
CA ALA A 90 9.82 -7.31 0.54
C ALA A 90 10.86 -6.89 1.60
N GLY A 91 10.59 -5.83 2.38
CA GLY A 91 11.46 -5.36 3.46
C GLY A 91 12.77 -4.69 3.03
N SER A 92 13.07 -4.67 1.73
CA SER A 92 14.14 -3.84 1.15
C SER A 92 13.95 -3.57 -0.35
N ALA A 93 14.63 -2.54 -0.86
CA ALA A 93 14.64 -2.22 -2.29
C ALA A 93 15.21 -3.37 -3.14
N LYS A 94 16.27 -4.03 -2.65
CA LYS A 94 16.88 -5.17 -3.36
C LYS A 94 15.93 -6.36 -3.45
N ALA A 95 15.28 -6.72 -2.35
CA ALA A 95 14.29 -7.81 -2.36
C ALA A 95 13.09 -7.47 -3.27
N ALA A 96 12.61 -6.23 -3.26
CA ALA A 96 11.57 -5.78 -4.18
C ALA A 96 12.02 -5.87 -5.65
N ALA A 97 13.27 -5.54 -5.95
CA ALA A 97 13.85 -5.70 -7.28
C ALA A 97 13.93 -7.17 -7.69
N ASP A 98 14.35 -8.06 -6.78
CA ASP A 98 14.45 -9.51 -7.03
C ASP A 98 13.08 -10.10 -7.38
N ILE A 99 12.05 -9.79 -6.58
CA ILE A 99 10.67 -10.23 -6.82
C ILE A 99 10.17 -9.75 -8.18
N ALA A 100 10.39 -8.48 -8.51
CA ALA A 100 9.95 -7.93 -9.78
C ALA A 100 10.66 -8.60 -10.97
N GLN A 101 11.96 -8.81 -10.87
CA GLN A 101 12.73 -9.47 -11.93
C GLN A 101 12.29 -10.92 -12.13
N GLN A 102 12.08 -11.67 -11.04
CA GLN A 102 11.56 -13.04 -11.07
C GLN A 102 10.15 -13.10 -11.69
N ALA A 103 9.33 -12.07 -11.47
CA ALA A 103 8.03 -11.90 -12.12
C ALA A 103 8.12 -11.48 -13.61
N GLY A 104 9.31 -11.49 -14.21
CA GLY A 104 9.52 -11.22 -15.64
C GLY A 104 9.85 -9.77 -15.98
N ARG A 105 10.05 -8.91 -14.97
CA ARG A 105 10.36 -7.51 -15.24
C ARG A 105 11.82 -7.33 -15.68
N ALA A 106 11.99 -6.96 -16.95
CA ALA A 106 13.32 -6.81 -17.55
C ALA A 106 14.03 -5.49 -17.19
N SER A 107 13.30 -4.45 -16.76
CA SER A 107 13.86 -3.12 -16.48
C SER A 107 13.04 -2.32 -15.47
N GLY A 108 13.64 -1.26 -14.93
CA GLY A 108 13.01 -0.34 -13.99
C GLY A 108 13.86 -0.11 -12.74
N ALA A 109 13.19 0.30 -11.67
CA ALA A 109 13.79 0.51 -10.37
C ALA A 109 12.87 -0.04 -9.28
N ALA A 110 13.46 -0.51 -8.20
CA ALA A 110 12.75 -0.74 -6.95
C ALA A 110 13.31 0.21 -5.90
N ALA A 111 12.45 0.70 -5.01
CA ALA A 111 12.85 1.60 -3.94
C ALA A 111 12.37 1.11 -2.58
N GLU A 112 13.03 1.60 -1.55
CA GLU A 112 12.59 1.54 -0.17
C GLU A 112 12.49 2.94 0.42
N LEU A 113 11.54 3.12 1.33
CA LEU A 113 11.46 4.23 2.28
C LEU A 113 11.46 3.64 3.69
N ARG A 114 12.45 4.01 4.49
CA ARG A 114 12.54 3.65 5.91
C ARG A 114 12.20 4.86 6.76
N VAL A 115 11.18 4.74 7.60
CA VAL A 115 10.75 5.82 8.49
C VAL A 115 10.04 5.23 9.72
N ASN A 116 10.32 5.76 10.91
CA ASN A 116 9.69 5.32 12.17
C ASN A 116 9.72 3.80 12.42
N GLY A 117 10.81 3.13 12.05
CA GLY A 117 10.96 1.67 12.18
C GLY A 117 10.15 0.84 11.18
N GLN A 118 9.47 1.48 10.24
CA GLN A 118 8.73 0.85 9.14
C GLN A 118 9.50 0.95 7.83
N VAL A 119 9.22 0.01 6.92
CA VAL A 119 9.79 -0.03 5.58
C VAL A 119 8.65 -0.14 4.57
N PHE A 120 8.62 0.79 3.62
CA PHE A 120 7.72 0.76 2.48
C PHE A 120 8.54 0.48 1.23
N THR A 121 8.11 -0.48 0.42
CA THR A 121 8.82 -0.87 -0.80
C THR A 121 7.90 -0.83 -2.00
N ASP A 122 8.45 -0.46 -3.14
CA ASP A 122 7.70 -0.36 -4.39
C ASP A 122 8.62 -0.57 -5.60
N VAL A 123 8.02 -0.68 -6.77
CA VAL A 123 8.69 -0.71 -8.07
C VAL A 123 8.18 0.44 -8.95
N SER A 124 9.01 0.89 -9.89
CA SER A 124 8.57 1.88 -10.88
C SER A 124 7.46 1.29 -11.74
N THR A 125 6.76 2.06 -12.55
CA THR A 125 5.72 1.52 -13.46
C THR A 125 6.12 1.53 -14.93
N GLY A 126 7.37 1.90 -15.23
CA GLY A 126 7.86 1.96 -16.61
C GLY A 126 7.11 2.98 -17.47
N GLY A 127 6.52 4.00 -16.86
CA GLY A 127 5.70 5.01 -17.54
C GLY A 127 4.20 4.71 -17.54
N ALA A 128 3.78 3.51 -17.11
CA ALA A 128 2.35 3.25 -16.94
C ALA A 128 1.76 4.13 -15.82
N ALA A 129 0.51 4.56 -16.01
CA ALA A 129 -0.21 5.33 -15.00
C ALA A 129 -0.27 4.55 -13.68
N ARG A 130 -0.18 5.28 -12.56
CA ARG A 130 -0.29 4.73 -11.22
C ARG A 130 -1.11 5.64 -10.32
N ASP A 131 -1.85 5.03 -9.41
CA ASP A 131 -2.50 5.78 -8.36
C ASP A 131 -1.47 6.17 -7.29
N LEU A 132 -1.46 7.47 -6.97
CA LEU A 132 -0.61 8.07 -5.95
C LEU A 132 -1.50 8.81 -4.97
N HIS A 133 -1.04 8.87 -3.72
CA HIS A 133 -1.68 9.66 -2.67
C HIS A 133 -1.81 11.13 -3.12
N PRO A 134 -2.93 11.83 -2.84
CA PRO A 134 -3.15 13.20 -3.31
C PRO A 134 -2.01 14.17 -2.99
N SER A 135 -1.40 14.09 -1.80
CA SER A 135 -0.24 14.93 -1.45
C SER A 135 0.99 14.62 -2.31
N VAL A 136 1.19 13.38 -2.74
CA VAL A 136 2.29 13.02 -3.64
C VAL A 136 2.04 13.58 -5.02
N LYS A 137 0.81 13.51 -5.53
CA LYS A 137 0.41 14.16 -6.79
C LYS A 137 0.69 15.66 -6.73
N SER A 138 0.23 16.33 -5.67
CA SER A 138 0.48 17.76 -5.47
C SER A 138 1.97 18.10 -5.40
N GLY A 139 2.78 17.29 -4.71
CA GLY A 139 4.22 17.52 -4.65
C GLY A 139 4.93 17.32 -6.00
N LEU A 140 4.48 16.35 -6.79
CA LEU A 140 4.93 16.14 -8.17
C LEU A 140 4.53 17.30 -9.08
N ASP A 141 3.32 17.83 -8.95
CA ASP A 141 2.85 18.99 -9.72
C ASP A 141 3.70 20.23 -9.47
N GLN A 142 4.27 20.38 -8.26
CA GLN A 142 5.18 21.46 -7.90
C GLN A 142 6.60 21.31 -8.45
N VAL A 143 6.96 20.15 -9.04
CA VAL A 143 8.27 19.98 -9.66
C VAL A 143 8.34 20.85 -10.92
N PRO A 144 9.33 21.78 -11.05
CA PRO A 144 9.48 22.62 -12.23
C PRO A 144 9.59 21.78 -13.51
N LEU A 145 8.93 22.20 -14.59
CA LEU A 145 8.92 21.46 -15.86
C LEU A 145 10.34 21.13 -16.36
N SER A 146 11.29 22.06 -16.21
CA SER A 146 12.70 21.87 -16.58
C SER A 146 13.45 20.84 -15.73
N GLN A 147 12.92 20.46 -14.57
CA GLN A 147 13.48 19.48 -13.66
C GLN A 147 12.75 18.13 -13.70
N ARG A 148 11.65 18.02 -14.47
CA ARG A 148 10.90 16.77 -14.57
C ARG A 148 11.68 15.75 -15.41
N ALA A 149 12.04 14.63 -14.79
CA ALA A 149 12.57 13.48 -15.51
C ALA A 149 11.53 12.93 -16.51
N PRO A 150 11.94 12.24 -17.60
CA PRO A 150 11.00 11.71 -18.61
C PRO A 150 9.93 10.76 -18.06
N TRP A 151 10.18 10.13 -16.91
CA TRP A 151 9.29 9.22 -16.21
C TRP A 151 8.70 9.84 -14.92
N HIS A 152 8.56 11.17 -14.89
CA HIS A 152 8.00 11.94 -13.78
C HIS A 152 6.70 11.31 -13.23
N GLY A 153 6.68 11.03 -11.93
CA GLY A 153 5.53 10.40 -11.26
C GLY A 153 5.43 8.88 -11.37
N HIS A 154 6.28 8.22 -12.15
CA HIS A 154 6.23 6.76 -12.37
C HIS A 154 7.30 5.97 -11.61
N CYS A 155 8.04 6.64 -10.72
CA CYS A 155 9.13 6.05 -9.94
C CYS A 155 8.62 5.21 -8.77
N ALA A 156 9.48 4.35 -8.24
CA ALA A 156 9.19 3.54 -7.06
C ALA A 156 9.10 4.41 -5.79
N GLU A 157 9.92 5.46 -5.70
CA GLU A 157 10.01 6.37 -4.56
C GLU A 157 8.68 7.09 -4.31
N ALA A 158 8.02 7.59 -5.36
CA ALA A 158 6.69 8.21 -5.25
C ALA A 158 5.64 7.22 -4.72
N GLY A 159 5.78 5.95 -5.10
CA GLY A 159 4.98 4.85 -4.58
C GLY A 159 5.23 4.58 -3.10
N CYS A 160 6.49 4.52 -2.68
CA CYS A 160 6.85 4.35 -1.27
C CYS A 160 6.32 5.48 -0.38
N VAL A 161 6.43 6.73 -0.82
CA VAL A 161 5.87 7.89 -0.10
C VAL A 161 4.34 7.81 -0.05
N SER A 162 3.68 7.41 -1.15
CA SER A 162 2.23 7.22 -1.16
C SER A 162 1.81 6.15 -0.15
N GLN A 163 2.49 5.00 -0.11
CA GLN A 163 2.21 3.93 0.85
C GLN A 163 2.37 4.40 2.30
N ALA A 164 3.40 5.19 2.61
CA ALA A 164 3.59 5.75 3.94
C ALA A 164 2.41 6.65 4.34
N LEU A 165 2.00 7.56 3.46
CA LEU A 165 0.91 8.48 3.72
C LEU A 165 -0.44 7.77 3.87
N GLU A 166 -0.74 6.78 3.02
CA GLU A 166 -1.94 5.94 3.15
C GLU A 166 -1.95 5.14 4.46
N ALA A 167 -0.77 4.76 4.97
CA ALA A 167 -0.62 4.14 6.28
C ALA A 167 -0.74 5.14 7.46
N GLY A 168 -0.95 6.43 7.18
CA GLY A 168 -0.99 7.49 8.19
C GLY A 168 0.38 7.83 8.78
N VAL A 169 1.46 7.52 8.05
CA VAL A 169 2.85 7.69 8.50
C VAL A 169 3.45 8.90 7.79
N ASN A 170 3.90 9.88 8.58
CA ASN A 170 4.62 11.03 8.04
C ASN A 170 6.00 10.58 7.53
N PRO A 171 6.33 10.78 6.24
CA PRO A 171 7.61 10.35 5.65
C PRO A 171 8.81 11.17 6.13
N ALA A 172 8.61 12.36 6.70
CA ALA A 172 9.68 13.27 7.10
C ALA A 172 10.67 12.63 8.10
N GLY A 173 11.96 12.89 7.89
CA GLY A 173 13.06 12.30 8.66
C GLY A 173 13.43 10.87 8.23
N GLY A 174 12.68 10.27 7.30
CA GLY A 174 12.98 8.98 6.71
C GLY A 174 14.17 9.00 5.75
N THR A 175 14.56 7.81 5.29
CA THR A 175 15.58 7.61 4.25
C THR A 175 15.01 6.80 3.10
N SER A 176 15.23 7.25 1.87
CA SER A 176 14.91 6.50 0.66
C SER A 176 16.17 6.05 -0.07
N LYS A 177 16.11 4.87 -0.69
CA LYS A 177 17.14 4.32 -1.57
C LYS A 177 16.48 3.56 -2.69
N ALA A 178 17.08 3.58 -3.87
CA ALA A 178 16.62 2.78 -5.00
C ALA A 178 17.72 1.92 -5.63
N VAL A 179 17.30 0.83 -6.27
CA VAL A 179 18.18 -0.06 -7.01
C VAL A 179 17.59 -0.38 -8.39
N ASN A 180 18.46 -0.69 -9.35
CA ASN A 180 18.05 -1.05 -10.70
C ASN A 180 17.42 -2.45 -10.74
N ILE A 181 16.42 -2.63 -11.60
CA ILE A 181 15.83 -3.94 -11.95
C ILE A 181 16.39 -4.38 -13.31
N GLY A 182 16.72 -5.67 -13.43
CA GLY A 182 17.13 -6.29 -14.69
C GLY A 182 18.33 -5.58 -15.35
N THR A 183 18.18 -5.18 -16.60
CA THR A 183 19.26 -4.58 -17.41
C THR A 183 19.39 -3.07 -17.24
N SER A 184 18.66 -2.46 -16.30
CA SER A 184 18.66 -1.00 -16.11
C SER A 184 19.96 -0.49 -15.49
N GLY A 185 20.39 0.70 -15.89
CA GLY A 185 21.55 1.37 -15.30
C GLY A 185 22.81 0.52 -15.39
N LYS A 186 23.42 0.21 -14.23
CA LYS A 186 24.63 -0.63 -14.13
C LYS A 186 24.31 -2.13 -13.93
N GLY A 187 23.05 -2.52 -14.10
CA GLY A 187 22.58 -3.89 -13.92
C GLY A 187 21.80 -4.10 -12.62
N HIS A 188 21.14 -5.25 -12.52
CA HIS A 188 20.22 -5.58 -11.45
C HIS A 188 20.84 -5.45 -10.05
N GLY A 189 20.10 -4.86 -9.12
CA GLY A 189 20.50 -4.70 -7.72
C GLY A 189 21.53 -3.61 -7.46
N THR A 190 22.06 -2.97 -8.50
CA THR A 190 22.99 -1.84 -8.34
C THR A 190 22.26 -0.58 -7.88
N PRO A 191 22.91 0.29 -7.06
CA PRO A 191 22.31 1.55 -6.63
C PRO A 191 21.85 2.40 -7.81
N LYS A 192 20.70 3.06 -7.63
CA LYS A 192 20.12 3.97 -8.59
C LYS A 192 19.74 5.26 -7.85
N PRO A 193 20.46 6.38 -8.10
CA PRO A 193 20.09 7.66 -7.50
C PRO A 193 18.66 8.04 -7.86
N ALA A 194 17.97 8.70 -6.93
CA ALA A 194 16.65 9.26 -7.19
C ALA A 194 16.69 10.15 -8.44
N CYS A 195 15.69 10.04 -9.31
CA CYS A 195 15.61 10.96 -10.47
C CYS A 195 15.29 12.38 -10.00
N THR A 196 15.59 13.40 -10.81
CA THR A 196 15.37 14.82 -10.45
C THR A 196 13.95 15.12 -9.96
N SER A 197 12.92 14.51 -10.56
CA SER A 197 11.54 14.61 -10.07
C SER A 197 11.36 14.07 -8.65
N CYS A 198 11.99 12.94 -8.35
CA CYS A 198 11.89 12.30 -7.05
C CYS A 198 12.77 12.96 -6.00
N GLN A 199 13.94 13.50 -6.36
CA GLN A 199 14.74 14.31 -5.44
C GLN A 199 13.91 15.49 -4.92
N HIS A 200 13.32 16.27 -5.83
CA HIS A 200 12.48 17.42 -5.47
C HIS A 200 11.22 17.01 -4.67
N LEU A 201 10.61 15.87 -5.01
CA LEU A 201 9.50 15.33 -4.22
C LEU A 201 9.94 14.94 -2.80
N LEU A 202 11.03 14.17 -2.68
CA LEU A 202 11.54 13.65 -1.41
C LEU A 202 11.99 14.80 -0.51
N ASP A 203 12.59 15.85 -1.07
CA ASP A 203 12.94 17.09 -0.36
C ASP A 203 11.71 17.77 0.25
N GLN A 204 10.60 17.91 -0.52
CA GLN A 204 9.35 18.47 0.01
C GLN A 204 8.78 17.65 1.17
N PHE A 205 8.94 16.33 1.12
CA PHE A 205 8.49 15.42 2.17
C PHE A 205 9.52 15.23 3.30
N GLY A 206 10.67 15.93 3.26
CA GLY A 206 11.71 15.85 4.28
C GLY A 206 12.38 14.47 4.36
N VAL A 207 12.40 13.73 3.26
CA VAL A 207 13.02 12.40 3.15
C VAL A 207 14.44 12.55 2.62
N LYS A 208 15.42 11.98 3.33
CA LYS A 208 16.80 11.91 2.85
C LYS A 208 16.90 10.88 1.73
N HIS A 209 17.52 11.22 0.63
CA HIS A 209 17.68 10.33 -0.52
C HIS A 209 19.15 10.26 -0.99
N ASP A 210 19.44 9.24 -1.80
CA ASP A 210 20.74 9.02 -2.45
C ASP A 210 20.92 9.84 -3.74
#